data_AF-A0A6V7I222-F1
#
_entry.id   AF-A0A6V7I222-F1
#
_cell.length_a   1.000
_cell.length_b   1.000
_cell.length_c   1.000
_cell.angle_alpha   90.00
_cell.angle_beta   90.00
_cell.angle_gamma   90.00
#
_symmetry.space_group_name_H-M   'P 1'
#
loop_
_entity.id
_entity.type
_entity.pdbx_description
1 polymer ?
#
loop_
_entity_poly.entity_id
_entity_poly.type
_entity_poly.pdbx_seq_one_letter_code
_entity_poly.pdbx_strand_id
1 'polypeptide(L)'
;ATHGAAEIFSRLGDDPDVADVLVDAQAWPEAFELAERNPKLKARVYGPYARWLAETGRFSEAQKAFQTAGQPEESIVVLTTLARNAVCEKRFRDASYFYWLLAQLSLELNRNSEEIKMIFTEYSDKADVYYAYYEVFKYMEEPFTSLMSEALFNISRFLLMKIQGLRVDGISKLTITYALVKQARILGANKLAMQLLERLRAMKIPEHLQAEIEIATLGARAYQYRDPEELLPLCYRCSTFNSLLPANNASSNRCVQCGLKFQHSFVMFETLPLVEFELDNAITDEEAERLIEEPVPITDDSTVVEDQMTINSSEGDLFTARLIKYDDKMGSSTVKVGRSVLKSMEPSSVLIVKWPKPFKT
;
A
#
# COMPACT_ATOMS: atom_id res chain seq x y z
N ALA A 1 26.61 -25.97 -32.71
CA ALA A 1 25.95 -25.79 -34.03
C ALA A 1 25.52 -24.34 -34.25
N THR A 2 24.96 -23.68 -33.23
CA THR A 2 24.48 -22.28 -33.27
C THR A 2 25.55 -21.24 -33.61
N HIS A 3 26.77 -21.37 -33.08
CA HIS A 3 27.86 -20.43 -33.36
C HIS A 3 28.27 -20.39 -34.85
N GLY A 4 28.25 -21.54 -35.53
CA GLY A 4 28.57 -21.62 -36.96
C GLY A 4 27.48 -21.03 -37.86
N ALA A 5 26.21 -21.08 -37.43
CA ALA A 5 25.12 -20.42 -38.15
C ALA A 5 25.20 -18.89 -38.00
N ALA A 6 25.45 -18.38 -36.79
CA ALA A 6 25.63 -16.95 -36.54
C ALA A 6 26.81 -16.36 -37.34
N GLU A 7 27.93 -17.09 -37.47
CA GLU A 7 29.08 -16.65 -38.27
C GLU A 7 28.78 -16.62 -39.79
N ILE A 8 27.96 -17.56 -40.28
CA ILE A 8 27.52 -17.58 -41.69
C ILE A 8 26.60 -16.38 -41.98
N PHE A 9 25.58 -16.15 -41.14
CA PHE A 9 24.66 -15.02 -41.33
C PHE A 9 25.35 -13.66 -41.17
N SER A 10 26.34 -13.55 -40.27
CA SER A 10 27.17 -12.35 -40.14
C SER A 10 27.98 -12.07 -41.40
N ARG A 11 28.48 -13.10 -42.10
CA ARG A 11 29.15 -12.95 -43.40
C ARG A 11 28.19 -12.61 -44.54
N LEU A 12 26.90 -12.94 -44.41
CA LEU A 12 25.84 -12.60 -45.34
C LEU A 12 25.25 -11.19 -45.13
N GLY A 13 25.61 -10.51 -44.03
CA GLY A 13 25.15 -9.16 -43.71
C GLY A 13 23.70 -9.08 -43.22
N ASP A 14 23.13 -10.20 -42.77
CA ASP A 14 21.76 -10.27 -42.25
C ASP A 14 21.75 -10.20 -40.71
N ASP A 15 21.98 -9.00 -40.17
CA ASP A 15 22.00 -8.77 -38.72
C ASP A 15 20.70 -9.22 -38.00
N PRO A 16 19.49 -9.07 -38.57
CA PRO A 16 18.26 -9.62 -37.98
C PRO A 16 18.27 -11.14 -37.76
N ASP A 17 18.74 -11.92 -38.74
CA ASP A 17 18.78 -13.38 -38.63
C ASP A 17 19.89 -13.85 -37.68
N VAL A 18 21.02 -13.12 -37.62
CA VAL A 18 22.05 -13.34 -36.59
C VAL A 18 21.46 -13.14 -35.19
N ALA A 19 20.67 -12.08 -34.99
CA ALA A 19 20.05 -11.79 -33.70
C ALA A 19 19.12 -12.91 -33.24
N ASP A 20 18.30 -13.47 -34.14
CA ASP A 20 17.41 -14.59 -33.81
C ASP A 20 18.18 -15.84 -33.40
N VAL A 21 19.23 -16.20 -34.14
CA VAL A 21 20.07 -17.37 -33.80
C VAL A 21 20.74 -17.20 -32.44
N LEU A 22 21.19 -15.98 -32.10
CA LEU A 22 21.80 -15.69 -30.80
C LEU A 22 20.78 -15.73 -29.65
N VAL A 23 19.57 -15.20 -29.88
CA VAL A 23 18.46 -15.25 -28.91
C VAL A 23 18.02 -16.69 -28.66
N ASP A 24 17.85 -17.50 -29.70
CA ASP A 24 17.49 -18.92 -29.60
C ASP A 24 18.56 -19.73 -28.86
N ALA A 25 19.83 -19.36 -29.05
CA ALA A 25 20.96 -19.95 -28.34
C ALA A 25 21.15 -19.41 -26.90
N GLN A 26 20.35 -18.42 -26.48
CA GLN A 26 20.51 -17.69 -25.21
C GLN A 26 21.92 -17.07 -25.02
N ALA A 27 22.58 -16.73 -26.13
CA ALA A 27 23.90 -16.09 -26.14
C ALA A 27 23.75 -14.57 -25.91
N TRP A 28 23.21 -14.19 -24.75
CA TRP A 28 22.84 -12.81 -24.42
C TRP A 28 23.97 -11.78 -24.59
N PRO A 29 25.23 -12.04 -24.16
CA PRO A 29 26.31 -11.06 -24.29
C PRO A 29 26.57 -10.64 -25.74
N GLU A 30 26.64 -11.61 -26.66
CA GLU A 30 26.85 -11.36 -28.09
C GLU A 30 25.63 -10.67 -28.72
N ALA A 31 24.43 -11.05 -28.30
CA ALA A 31 23.19 -10.43 -28.74
C ALA A 31 23.09 -8.96 -28.29
N PHE A 32 23.57 -8.62 -27.09
CA PHE A 32 23.60 -7.24 -26.60
C PHE A 32 24.59 -6.39 -27.37
N GLU A 33 25.79 -6.90 -27.66
CA GLU A 33 26.75 -6.18 -28.51
C GLU A 33 26.17 -5.86 -29.90
N LEU A 34 25.44 -6.81 -30.49
CA LEU A 34 24.76 -6.61 -31.77
C LEU A 34 23.65 -5.55 -31.66
N ALA A 35 22.86 -5.57 -30.59
CA ALA A 35 21.80 -4.59 -30.33
C ALA A 35 22.33 -3.18 -30.01
N GLU A 36 23.52 -3.07 -29.44
CA GLU A 36 24.21 -1.78 -29.23
C GLU A 36 24.73 -1.21 -30.54
N ARG A 37 25.31 -2.05 -31.41
CA ARG A 37 25.77 -1.66 -32.75
C ARG A 37 24.62 -1.26 -33.68
N ASN A 38 23.47 -1.94 -33.57
CA ASN A 38 22.28 -1.65 -34.35
C ASN A 38 21.04 -1.46 -33.46
N PRO A 39 20.69 -0.21 -33.09
CA PRO A 39 19.57 0.08 -32.20
C PRO A 39 18.21 -0.44 -32.66
N LYS A 40 18.02 -0.71 -33.97
CA LYS A 40 16.78 -1.27 -34.51
C LYS A 40 16.53 -2.71 -34.04
N LEU A 41 17.58 -3.43 -33.64
CA LEU A 41 17.50 -4.80 -33.14
C LEU A 41 17.21 -4.88 -31.64
N LYS A 42 17.19 -3.74 -30.92
CA LYS A 42 16.94 -3.73 -29.46
C LYS A 42 15.64 -4.44 -29.09
N ALA A 43 14.54 -4.17 -29.80
CA ALA A 43 13.28 -4.86 -29.55
C ALA A 43 13.39 -6.39 -29.79
N ARG A 44 14.11 -6.79 -30.85
CA ARG A 44 14.28 -8.20 -31.25
C ARG A 44 15.16 -9.00 -30.29
N VAL A 45 16.10 -8.36 -29.59
CA VAL A 45 16.97 -8.99 -28.59
C VAL A 45 16.43 -8.84 -27.16
N TYR A 46 16.13 -7.62 -26.74
CA TYR A 46 15.74 -7.33 -25.35
C TYR A 46 14.33 -7.83 -25.02
N GLY A 47 13.40 -7.94 -25.98
CA GLY A 47 12.07 -8.51 -25.75
C GLY A 47 12.13 -9.97 -25.31
N PRO A 48 12.75 -10.87 -26.12
CA PRO A 48 12.97 -12.26 -25.72
C PRO A 48 13.80 -12.41 -24.44
N TYR A 49 14.84 -11.58 -24.26
CA TYR A 49 15.63 -11.57 -23.03
C TYR A 49 14.79 -11.22 -21.79
N ALA A 50 13.91 -10.23 -21.92
CA ALA A 50 13.00 -9.83 -20.85
C ALA A 50 12.03 -10.96 -20.48
N ARG A 51 11.49 -11.70 -21.48
CA ARG A 51 10.67 -12.89 -21.24
C ARG A 51 11.44 -13.98 -20.48
N TRP A 52 12.65 -14.29 -20.92
CA TRP A 52 13.53 -15.25 -20.23
C TRP A 52 13.86 -14.82 -18.78
N LEU A 53 14.12 -13.53 -18.55
CA LEU A 53 14.32 -12.98 -17.20
C LEU A 53 13.07 -13.10 -16.33
N ALA A 54 11.89 -12.89 -16.90
CA ALA A 54 10.62 -13.08 -16.20
C ALA A 54 10.39 -14.55 -15.83
N GLU A 55 10.67 -15.48 -16.75
CA GLU A 55 10.55 -16.94 -16.51
C GLU A 55 11.52 -17.43 -15.43
N THR A 56 12.72 -16.85 -15.35
CA THR A 56 13.74 -17.20 -14.35
C THR A 56 13.56 -16.48 -13.00
N GLY A 57 12.56 -15.60 -12.86
CA GLY A 57 12.22 -14.92 -11.62
C GLY A 57 12.97 -13.60 -11.37
N ARG A 58 13.71 -13.08 -12.35
CA ARG A 58 14.47 -11.81 -12.26
C ARG A 58 13.63 -10.63 -12.74
N PHE A 59 12.52 -10.38 -12.06
CA PHE A 59 11.46 -9.49 -12.55
C PHE A 59 11.85 -8.01 -12.69
N SER A 60 12.64 -7.48 -11.76
CA SER A 60 13.12 -6.09 -11.81
C SER A 60 14.04 -5.86 -13.02
N GLU A 61 14.79 -6.88 -13.43
CA GLU A 61 15.63 -6.84 -14.62
C GLU A 61 14.80 -7.06 -15.88
N ALA A 62 13.82 -7.97 -15.83
CA ALA A 62 12.88 -8.19 -16.93
C ALA A 62 12.16 -6.89 -17.31
N GLN A 63 11.70 -6.12 -16.31
CA GLN A 63 11.08 -4.82 -16.52
C GLN A 63 12.01 -3.84 -17.25
N LYS A 64 13.26 -3.69 -16.79
CA LYS A 64 14.26 -2.83 -17.43
C LYS A 64 14.55 -3.27 -18.87
N ALA A 65 14.58 -4.59 -19.12
CA ALA A 65 14.76 -5.14 -20.45
C ALA A 65 13.57 -4.84 -21.36
N PHE A 66 12.32 -4.96 -20.88
CA PHE A 66 11.13 -4.57 -21.66
C PHE A 66 11.09 -3.08 -21.98
N GLN A 67 11.49 -2.22 -21.04
CA GLN A 67 11.64 -0.78 -21.29
C GLN A 67 12.70 -0.51 -22.37
N THR A 68 13.84 -1.21 -22.30
CA THR A 68 14.91 -1.10 -23.29
C THR A 68 14.48 -1.60 -24.67
N ALA A 69 13.59 -2.59 -24.71
CA ALA A 69 12.96 -3.11 -25.93
C ALA A 69 11.89 -2.18 -26.51
N GLY A 70 11.43 -1.17 -25.77
CA GLY A 70 10.32 -0.30 -26.19
C GLY A 70 8.97 -1.02 -26.18
N GLN A 71 8.81 -2.08 -25.38
CA GLN A 71 7.62 -2.93 -25.32
C GLN A 71 6.97 -2.93 -23.92
N PRO A 72 6.52 -1.77 -23.39
CA PRO A 72 5.95 -1.68 -22.05
C PRO A 72 4.62 -2.43 -21.93
N GLU A 73 3.82 -2.52 -23.00
CA GLU A 73 2.53 -3.22 -23.00
C GLU A 73 2.71 -4.74 -22.81
N GLU A 74 3.71 -5.33 -23.46
CA GLU A 74 4.04 -6.76 -23.30
C GLU A 74 4.49 -7.05 -21.86
N SER A 75 5.28 -6.15 -21.26
CA SER A 75 5.66 -6.24 -19.84
C SER A 75 4.45 -6.29 -18.91
N ILE A 76 3.41 -5.49 -19.18
CA ILE A 76 2.18 -5.47 -18.38
C ILE A 76 1.44 -6.80 -18.51
N VAL A 77 1.34 -7.37 -19.71
CA VAL A 77 0.67 -8.66 -19.95
C VAL A 77 1.40 -9.78 -19.20
N VAL A 78 2.73 -9.84 -19.31
CA VAL A 78 3.56 -10.85 -18.62
C VAL A 78 3.42 -10.71 -17.11
N LEU A 79 3.58 -9.50 -16.55
CA LEU A 79 3.46 -9.26 -15.11
C LEU A 79 2.05 -9.52 -14.58
N THR A 80 1.01 -9.18 -15.34
CA THR A 80 -0.37 -9.50 -14.98
C THR A 80 -0.58 -11.02 -14.90
N THR A 81 0.01 -11.77 -15.82
CA THR A 81 -0.08 -13.23 -15.82
C THR A 81 0.65 -13.83 -14.61
N LEU A 82 1.86 -13.34 -14.33
CA LEU A 82 2.64 -13.74 -13.15
C LEU A 82 1.90 -13.41 -11.84
N ALA A 83 1.28 -12.23 -11.73
CA ALA A 83 0.47 -11.85 -10.59
C ALA A 83 -0.70 -12.82 -10.39
N ARG A 84 -1.43 -13.16 -11.45
CA ARG A 84 -2.54 -14.13 -11.38
C ARG A 84 -2.07 -15.52 -11.00
N ASN A 85 -0.93 -15.98 -11.53
CA ASN A 85 -0.35 -17.27 -11.17
C ASN A 85 0.06 -17.30 -9.69
N ALA A 86 0.72 -16.25 -9.19
CA ALA A 86 1.09 -16.12 -7.79
C ALA A 86 -0.14 -16.17 -6.86
N VAL A 87 -1.24 -15.54 -7.25
CA VAL A 87 -2.52 -15.62 -6.51
C VAL A 87 -3.08 -17.05 -6.51
N CYS A 88 -3.10 -17.73 -7.66
CA CYS A 88 -3.56 -19.12 -7.77
C CYS A 88 -2.70 -20.08 -6.93
N GLU A 89 -1.39 -19.88 -6.91
CA GLU A 89 -0.42 -20.65 -6.11
C GLU A 89 -0.38 -20.23 -4.63
N LYS A 90 -1.22 -19.27 -4.21
CA LYS A 90 -1.24 -18.71 -2.85
C LYS A 90 0.08 -18.03 -2.41
N ARG A 91 0.94 -17.64 -3.35
CA ARG A 91 2.14 -16.83 -3.12
C ARG A 91 1.78 -15.35 -3.03
N PHE A 92 1.03 -14.98 -1.99
CA PHE A 92 0.46 -13.62 -1.85
C PHE A 92 1.52 -12.52 -1.70
N ARG A 93 2.68 -12.83 -1.13
CA ARG A 93 3.81 -11.87 -1.05
C ARG A 93 4.34 -11.51 -2.44
N ASP A 94 4.46 -12.49 -3.32
CA ASP A 94 4.90 -12.28 -4.70
C ASP A 94 3.80 -11.56 -5.51
N ALA A 95 2.53 -11.95 -5.33
CA ALA A 95 1.40 -11.26 -5.93
C ALA A 95 1.38 -9.76 -5.57
N SER A 96 1.58 -9.44 -4.28
CA SER A 96 1.69 -8.05 -3.83
C SER A 96 2.80 -7.29 -4.56
N TYR A 97 4.00 -7.88 -4.63
CA TYR A 97 5.14 -7.30 -5.33
C TYR A 97 4.86 -7.06 -6.81
N PHE A 98 4.24 -8.03 -7.50
CA PHE A 98 3.87 -7.89 -8.91
C PHE A 98 2.83 -6.81 -9.15
N TYR A 99 1.82 -6.69 -8.29
CA TYR A 99 0.84 -5.61 -8.38
C TYR A 99 1.44 -4.24 -8.08
N TRP A 100 2.40 -4.15 -7.15
CA TRP A 100 3.16 -2.92 -6.94
C TRP A 100 3.96 -2.54 -8.18
N LEU A 101 4.61 -3.50 -8.84
CA LEU A 101 5.35 -3.26 -10.07
C LEU A 101 4.44 -2.82 -11.22
N LEU A 102 3.26 -3.43 -11.36
CA LEU A 102 2.22 -3.02 -12.30
C LEU A 102 1.73 -1.59 -12.03
N ALA A 103 1.59 -1.20 -10.75
CA ALA A 103 1.27 0.17 -10.39
C ALA A 103 2.36 1.13 -10.90
N GLN A 104 3.64 0.84 -10.66
CA GLN A 104 4.74 1.68 -11.16
C GLN A 104 4.75 1.78 -12.70
N LEU A 105 4.59 0.66 -13.40
CA LEU A 105 4.52 0.64 -14.87
C LEU A 105 3.33 1.42 -15.43
N SER A 106 2.20 1.46 -14.70
CA SER A 106 1.03 2.19 -15.16
C SER A 106 1.26 3.70 -15.28
N LEU A 107 2.26 4.25 -14.57
CA LEU A 107 2.65 5.66 -14.64
C LEU A 107 3.38 6.00 -15.95
N GLU A 108 4.01 5.00 -16.58
CA GLU A 108 4.77 5.16 -17.83
C GLU A 108 3.89 5.00 -19.09
N LEU A 109 2.61 4.69 -18.91
CA LEU A 109 1.68 4.52 -20.02
C LEU A 109 1.34 5.85 -20.68
N ASN A 110 1.34 5.88 -22.02
CA ASN A 110 0.86 7.01 -22.81
C ASN A 110 -0.68 7.07 -22.82
N ARG A 111 -1.29 7.33 -21.67
CA ARG A 111 -2.76 7.45 -21.49
C ARG A 111 -3.14 8.76 -20.82
N ASN A 112 -4.44 9.02 -20.70
CA ASN A 112 -4.98 10.19 -20.01
C ASN A 112 -4.60 10.18 -18.52
N SER A 113 -4.37 11.35 -17.94
CA SER A 113 -3.97 11.51 -16.53
C SER A 113 -4.95 10.85 -15.55
N GLU A 114 -6.25 10.98 -15.77
CA GLU A 114 -7.29 10.38 -14.93
C GLU A 114 -7.27 8.84 -15.02
N GLU A 115 -7.06 8.29 -16.22
CA GLU A 115 -6.98 6.83 -16.42
C GLU A 115 -5.75 6.24 -15.75
N ILE A 116 -4.60 6.91 -15.87
CA ILE A 116 -3.36 6.52 -15.17
C ILE A 116 -3.61 6.48 -13.66
N LYS A 117 -4.25 7.51 -13.10
CA LYS A 117 -4.57 7.56 -11.66
C LYS A 117 -5.46 6.41 -11.23
N MET A 118 -6.49 6.09 -12.02
CA MET A 118 -7.39 4.97 -11.71
C MET A 118 -6.67 3.62 -11.74
N ILE A 119 -5.90 3.36 -12.81
CA ILE A 119 -5.15 2.09 -12.98
C ILE A 119 -4.10 1.94 -11.88
N PHE A 120 -3.34 3.01 -11.61
CA PHE A 120 -2.36 3.05 -10.54
C PHE A 120 -3.00 2.72 -9.19
N THR A 121 -4.11 3.39 -8.87
CA THR A 121 -4.82 3.19 -7.59
C THR A 121 -5.33 1.76 -7.47
N GLU A 122 -5.89 1.19 -8.54
CA GLU A 122 -6.39 -0.18 -8.55
C GLU A 122 -5.26 -1.19 -8.29
N TYR A 123 -4.12 -1.06 -8.97
CA TYR A 123 -2.98 -1.94 -8.77
C TYR A 123 -2.32 -1.74 -7.40
N SER A 124 -2.17 -0.50 -6.95
CA SER A 124 -1.66 -0.18 -5.61
C SER A 124 -2.56 -0.78 -4.52
N ASP A 125 -3.88 -0.67 -4.67
CA ASP A 125 -4.82 -1.22 -3.71
C ASP A 125 -4.76 -2.75 -3.68
N LYS A 126 -4.62 -3.41 -4.83
CA LYS A 126 -4.39 -4.86 -4.90
C LYS A 126 -3.08 -5.25 -4.21
N ALA A 127 -2.00 -4.50 -4.44
CA ALA A 127 -0.71 -4.75 -3.82
C ALA A 127 -0.79 -4.73 -2.29
N ASP A 128 -1.41 -3.69 -1.73
CA ASP A 128 -1.60 -3.53 -0.29
C ASP A 128 -2.43 -4.68 0.31
N VAL A 129 -3.50 -5.07 -0.39
CA VAL A 129 -4.38 -6.14 0.08
C VAL A 129 -3.64 -7.47 0.10
N TYR A 130 -2.89 -7.83 -0.95
CA TYR A 130 -2.14 -9.09 -0.95
C TYR A 130 -1.00 -9.09 0.07
N TYR A 131 -0.36 -7.94 0.31
CA TYR A 131 0.66 -7.80 1.34
C TYR A 131 0.07 -8.09 2.73
N ALA A 132 -1.02 -7.40 3.08
CA ALA A 132 -1.69 -7.59 4.36
C ALA A 132 -2.30 -9.00 4.49
N TYR A 133 -2.87 -9.54 3.41
CA TYR A 133 -3.50 -10.86 3.41
C TYR A 133 -2.48 -12.00 3.59
N TYR A 134 -1.25 -11.85 3.11
CA TYR A 134 -0.18 -12.83 3.32
C TYR A 134 0.02 -13.14 4.80
N GLU A 135 0.08 -12.13 5.67
CA GLU A 135 0.28 -12.32 7.11
C GLU A 135 -0.89 -13.05 7.78
N VAL A 136 -2.12 -12.71 7.38
CA VAL A 136 -3.34 -13.38 7.88
C VAL A 136 -3.44 -14.82 7.39
N PHE A 137 -3.13 -15.05 6.12
CA PHE A 137 -3.12 -16.38 5.52
C PHE A 137 -2.08 -17.27 6.21
N LYS A 138 -0.86 -16.75 6.39
CA LYS A 138 0.22 -17.43 7.09
C LYS A 138 -0.17 -17.80 8.52
N TYR A 139 -0.74 -16.86 9.28
CA TYR A 139 -1.23 -17.12 10.64
C TYR A 139 -2.30 -18.23 10.71
N MET A 140 -3.12 -18.37 9.69
CA MET A 140 -4.21 -19.36 9.68
C MET A 140 -3.76 -20.75 9.24
N GLU A 141 -2.70 -20.85 8.45
CA GLU A 141 -2.13 -22.12 7.99
C GLU A 141 -1.00 -22.65 8.91
N GLU A 142 -0.23 -21.75 9.53
CA GLU A 142 0.89 -22.11 10.39
C GLU A 142 0.49 -22.15 11.88
N PRO A 143 1.02 -23.11 12.67
CA PRO A 143 0.67 -23.26 14.09
C PRO A 143 1.24 -22.15 14.99
N PHE A 144 2.22 -21.39 14.50
CA PHE A 144 2.90 -20.33 15.25
C PHE A 144 3.01 -19.08 14.40
N THR A 145 2.95 -17.92 15.05
CA THR A 145 3.19 -16.62 14.41
C THR A 145 4.17 -15.81 15.25
N SER A 146 5.00 -15.02 14.58
CA SER A 146 5.86 -14.02 15.22
C SER A 146 5.15 -12.69 15.43
N LEU A 147 3.91 -12.54 14.93
CA LEU A 147 3.15 -11.30 15.03
C LEU A 147 2.42 -11.21 16.37
N MET A 148 2.38 -9.98 16.91
CA MET A 148 1.57 -9.64 18.07
C MET A 148 0.06 -9.72 17.74
N SER A 149 -0.77 -9.99 18.73
CA SER A 149 -2.23 -10.08 18.55
C SER A 149 -2.84 -8.79 18.02
N GLU A 150 -2.33 -7.64 18.47
CA GLU A 150 -2.71 -6.30 18.02
C GLU A 150 -2.41 -6.09 16.54
N ALA A 151 -1.27 -6.57 16.07
CA ALA A 151 -0.88 -6.47 14.67
C ALA A 151 -1.84 -7.27 13.78
N LEU A 152 -2.09 -8.54 14.11
CA LEU A 152 -3.03 -9.39 13.36
C LEU A 152 -4.47 -8.86 13.42
N PHE A 153 -4.87 -8.28 14.55
CA PHE A 153 -6.15 -7.60 14.71
C PHE A 153 -6.28 -6.41 13.74
N ASN A 154 -5.27 -5.54 13.73
CA ASN A 154 -5.22 -4.36 12.86
C ASN A 154 -5.16 -4.73 11.37
N ILE A 155 -4.30 -5.68 11.00
CA ILE A 155 -4.19 -6.22 9.62
C ILE A 155 -5.55 -6.74 9.16
N SER A 156 -6.20 -7.59 9.98
CA SER A 156 -7.49 -8.18 9.60
C SER A 156 -8.59 -7.13 9.48
N ARG A 157 -8.60 -6.11 10.34
CA ARG A 157 -9.54 -4.98 10.27
C ARG A 157 -9.30 -4.16 9.00
N PHE A 158 -8.05 -3.80 8.70
CA PHE A 158 -7.67 -3.09 7.49
C PHE A 158 -8.15 -3.82 6.24
N LEU A 159 -7.91 -5.13 6.16
CA LEU A 159 -8.37 -5.96 5.05
C LEU A 159 -9.89 -5.96 4.91
N LEU A 160 -10.64 -6.17 6.00
CA LEU A 160 -12.12 -6.15 5.95
C LEU A 160 -12.67 -4.82 5.43
N MET A 161 -12.01 -3.71 5.74
CA MET A 161 -12.40 -2.39 5.25
C MET A 161 -12.03 -2.20 3.77
N LYS A 162 -10.84 -2.65 3.36
CA LYS A 162 -10.31 -2.44 2.01
C LYS A 162 -11.01 -3.33 0.96
N ILE A 163 -11.38 -4.57 1.30
CA ILE A 163 -12.01 -5.51 0.36
C ILE A 163 -13.51 -5.29 0.11
N GLN A 164 -14.17 -4.39 0.85
CA GLN A 164 -15.62 -4.16 0.70
C GLN A 164 -15.99 -3.49 -0.64
N GLY A 165 -15.10 -2.69 -1.22
CA GLY A 165 -15.29 -2.03 -2.51
C GLY A 165 -14.40 -2.55 -3.65
N LEU A 166 -13.48 -3.47 -3.36
CA LEU A 166 -12.46 -3.92 -4.28
C LEU A 166 -12.67 -5.37 -4.71
N ARG A 167 -12.57 -5.64 -6.02
CA ARG A 167 -12.55 -7.00 -6.56
C ARG A 167 -11.12 -7.55 -6.51
N VAL A 168 -10.90 -8.53 -5.64
CA VAL A 168 -9.62 -9.20 -5.43
C VAL A 168 -9.82 -10.71 -5.50
N ASP A 169 -8.94 -11.38 -6.26
CA ASP A 169 -9.01 -12.81 -6.50
C ASP A 169 -8.18 -13.57 -5.44
N GLY A 170 -8.53 -14.83 -5.17
CA GLY A 170 -7.77 -15.69 -4.25
C GLY A 170 -7.82 -15.30 -2.76
N ILE A 171 -8.58 -14.26 -2.40
CA ILE A 171 -8.72 -13.79 -1.01
C ILE A 171 -9.98 -14.35 -0.37
N SER A 172 -9.81 -15.05 0.76
CA SER A 172 -10.90 -15.62 1.52
C SER A 172 -11.40 -14.65 2.59
N LYS A 173 -12.59 -14.06 2.36
CA LYS A 173 -13.29 -13.21 3.35
C LYS A 173 -13.53 -13.94 4.67
N LEU A 174 -13.80 -15.24 4.61
CA LEU A 174 -13.97 -16.10 5.79
C LEU A 174 -12.69 -16.12 6.63
N THR A 175 -11.54 -16.35 5.99
CA THR A 175 -10.23 -16.44 6.66
C THR A 175 -9.90 -15.13 7.40
N ILE A 176 -10.09 -13.99 6.73
CA ILE A 176 -9.88 -12.66 7.34
C ILE A 176 -10.82 -12.45 8.53
N THR A 177 -12.12 -12.75 8.34
CA THR A 177 -13.13 -12.55 9.38
C THR A 177 -12.86 -13.44 10.60
N TYR A 178 -12.47 -14.70 10.37
CA TYR A 178 -12.22 -15.66 11.42
C TYR A 178 -10.90 -15.38 12.16
N ALA A 179 -9.84 -14.96 11.45
CA ALA A 179 -8.62 -14.47 12.08
C ALA A 179 -8.92 -13.27 13.00
N LEU A 180 -9.74 -12.32 12.54
CA LEU A 180 -10.16 -11.18 13.37
C LEU A 180 -10.95 -11.61 14.60
N VAL A 181 -11.85 -12.61 14.48
CA VAL A 181 -12.56 -13.18 15.64
C VAL A 181 -11.59 -13.76 16.67
N LYS A 182 -10.58 -14.53 16.24
CA LYS A 182 -9.57 -15.08 17.15
C LYS A 182 -8.84 -13.97 17.91
N GLN A 183 -8.38 -12.94 17.20
CA GLN A 183 -7.66 -11.82 17.85
C GLN A 183 -8.58 -10.95 18.71
N ALA A 184 -9.80 -10.66 18.28
CA ALA A 184 -10.77 -9.88 19.05
C ALA A 184 -11.08 -10.53 20.39
N ARG A 185 -11.18 -11.87 20.44
CA ARG A 185 -11.39 -12.61 21.69
C ARG A 185 -10.18 -12.53 22.62
N ILE A 186 -8.95 -12.60 22.08
CA ILE A 186 -7.72 -12.48 22.88
C ILE A 186 -7.60 -11.09 23.49
N LEU A 187 -7.92 -10.05 22.70
CA LEU A 187 -7.85 -8.65 23.12
C LEU A 187 -9.08 -8.17 23.91
N GLY A 188 -10.08 -9.03 24.13
CA GLY A 188 -11.29 -8.68 24.89
C GLY A 188 -12.31 -7.81 24.15
N ALA A 189 -12.18 -7.61 22.83
CA ALA A 189 -13.15 -6.93 21.97
C ALA A 189 -14.39 -7.82 21.70
N ASN A 190 -15.19 -8.02 22.75
CA ASN A 190 -16.28 -9.00 22.77
C ASN A 190 -17.48 -8.58 21.92
N LYS A 191 -17.77 -7.28 21.84
CA LYS A 191 -18.85 -6.77 20.97
C LYS A 191 -18.47 -6.99 19.51
N LEU A 192 -17.24 -6.65 19.12
CA LEU A 192 -16.71 -6.93 17.79
C LEU A 192 -16.74 -8.44 17.47
N ALA A 193 -16.27 -9.28 18.38
CA ALA A 193 -16.23 -10.73 18.18
C ALA A 193 -17.63 -11.30 17.91
N MET A 194 -18.65 -10.89 18.67
CA MET A 194 -20.04 -11.31 18.44
C MET A 194 -20.57 -10.84 17.07
N GLN A 195 -20.31 -9.59 16.69
CA GLN A 195 -20.74 -9.06 15.39
C GLN A 195 -20.11 -9.83 14.22
N LEU A 196 -18.84 -10.19 14.33
CA LEU A 196 -18.13 -10.97 13.31
C LEU A 196 -18.61 -12.43 13.26
N LEU A 197 -18.85 -13.05 14.42
CA LEU A 197 -19.41 -14.41 14.49
C LEU A 197 -20.79 -14.49 13.84
N GLU A 198 -21.63 -13.46 14.01
CA GLU A 198 -22.91 -13.39 13.30
C GLU A 198 -22.71 -13.24 11.77
N ARG A 199 -21.75 -12.41 11.33
CA ARG A 199 -21.39 -12.29 9.90
C ARG A 199 -20.86 -13.60 9.32
N LEU A 200 -20.11 -14.39 10.09
CA LEU A 200 -19.58 -15.70 9.65
C LEU A 200 -20.70 -16.71 9.34
N ARG A 201 -21.83 -16.67 10.06
CA ARG A 201 -22.98 -17.57 9.80
C ARG A 201 -23.59 -17.37 8.43
N ALA A 202 -23.49 -16.17 7.86
CA ALA A 202 -23.96 -15.87 6.51
C ALA A 202 -22.96 -16.33 5.42
N MET A 203 -21.80 -16.85 5.79
CA MET A 203 -20.76 -17.31 4.87
C MET A 203 -20.71 -18.84 4.81
N LYS A 204 -20.15 -19.37 3.72
CA LYS A 204 -19.89 -20.82 3.60
C LYS A 204 -18.69 -21.20 4.45
N ILE A 205 -18.94 -21.94 5.54
CA ILE A 205 -17.91 -22.40 6.48
C ILE A 205 -17.46 -23.82 6.08
N PRO A 206 -16.14 -24.09 5.98
CA PRO A 206 -15.59 -25.44 5.85
C PRO A 206 -15.83 -26.30 7.08
N GLU A 207 -16.08 -27.60 6.90
CA GLU A 207 -16.41 -28.54 8.00
C GLU A 207 -15.38 -28.54 9.13
N HIS A 208 -14.08 -28.44 8.81
CA HIS A 208 -13.01 -28.43 9.81
C HIS A 208 -13.05 -27.19 10.74
N LEU A 209 -13.59 -26.05 10.28
CA LEU A 209 -13.73 -24.84 11.10
C LEU A 209 -15.08 -24.73 11.80
N GLN A 210 -16.06 -25.53 11.39
CA GLN A 210 -17.43 -25.39 11.86
C GLN A 210 -17.52 -25.60 13.38
N ALA A 211 -16.92 -26.68 13.89
CA ALA A 211 -16.91 -26.97 15.33
C ALA A 211 -16.21 -25.85 16.13
N GLU A 212 -15.07 -25.34 15.64
CA GLU A 212 -14.34 -24.26 16.31
C GLU A 212 -15.16 -22.95 16.37
N ILE A 213 -15.86 -22.61 15.28
CA ILE A 213 -16.71 -21.42 15.20
C ILE A 213 -17.93 -21.55 16.11
N GLU A 214 -18.55 -22.73 16.18
CA GLU A 214 -19.68 -22.99 17.07
C GLU A 214 -19.28 -22.88 18.54
N ILE A 215 -18.13 -23.45 18.93
CA ILE A 215 -17.56 -23.29 20.28
C ILE A 215 -17.27 -21.82 20.57
N ALA A 216 -16.65 -21.10 19.64
CA ALA A 216 -16.37 -19.66 19.79
C ALA A 216 -17.67 -18.85 19.95
N THR A 217 -18.72 -19.22 19.22
CA THR A 217 -20.05 -18.59 19.29
C THR A 217 -20.71 -18.80 20.64
N LEU A 218 -20.68 -20.02 21.17
CA LEU A 218 -21.21 -20.32 22.50
C LEU A 218 -20.41 -19.60 23.58
N GLY A 219 -19.08 -19.65 23.49
CA GLY A 219 -18.18 -18.99 24.43
C GLY A 219 -18.33 -17.47 24.45
N ALA A 220 -18.56 -16.82 23.30
CA ALA A 220 -18.73 -15.38 23.22
C ALA A 220 -19.91 -14.89 24.08
N ARG A 221 -21.01 -15.66 24.19
CA ARG A 221 -22.20 -15.30 24.97
C ARG A 221 -21.95 -15.16 26.47
N ALA A 222 -20.86 -15.73 26.98
CA ALA A 222 -20.50 -15.62 28.39
C ALA A 222 -19.91 -14.24 28.75
N TYR A 223 -19.44 -13.47 27.77
CA TYR A 223 -18.77 -12.19 27.98
C TYR A 223 -19.71 -11.00 27.76
N GLN A 224 -19.42 -9.89 28.42
CA GLN A 224 -20.18 -8.64 28.26
C GLN A 224 -20.02 -8.08 26.84
N TYR A 225 -21.11 -7.54 26.28
CA TYR A 225 -21.13 -6.93 24.95
C TYR A 225 -20.51 -5.52 24.97
N ARG A 226 -19.19 -5.45 25.15
CA ARG A 226 -18.40 -4.22 25.17
C ARG A 226 -17.06 -4.46 24.50
N ASP A 227 -16.53 -3.43 23.85
CA ASP A 227 -15.17 -3.40 23.33
C ASP A 227 -14.30 -2.47 24.21
N PRO A 228 -13.01 -2.79 24.42
CA PRO A 228 -12.05 -1.90 25.07
C PRO A 228 -11.87 -0.58 24.29
N GLU A 229 -11.78 0.53 25.02
CA GLU A 229 -11.61 1.87 24.42
C GLU A 229 -10.25 2.03 23.72
N GLU A 230 -9.21 1.36 24.23
CA GLU A 230 -7.84 1.35 23.68
C GLU A 230 -7.77 0.79 22.25
N LEU A 231 -8.71 -0.08 21.87
CA LEU A 231 -8.75 -0.68 20.53
C LEU A 231 -9.50 0.20 19.52
N LEU A 232 -10.27 1.19 19.99
CA LEU A 232 -11.09 2.03 19.13
C LEU A 232 -10.19 2.99 18.32
N PRO A 233 -10.34 3.06 16.98
CA PRO A 233 -9.54 3.98 16.17
C PRO A 233 -9.82 5.45 16.53
N LEU A 234 -8.79 6.12 17.04
CA LEU A 234 -8.83 7.54 17.37
C LEU A 234 -8.64 8.39 16.10
N CYS A 235 -9.52 9.37 15.89
CA CYS A 235 -9.29 10.38 14.87
C CYS A 235 -8.40 11.50 15.42
N TYR A 236 -7.19 11.62 14.89
CA TYR A 236 -6.22 12.65 15.31
C TYR A 236 -6.60 14.07 14.89
N ARG A 237 -7.67 14.25 14.10
CA ARG A 237 -8.21 15.58 13.76
C ARG A 237 -9.28 16.06 14.74
N CYS A 238 -10.29 15.24 15.03
CA CYS A 238 -11.44 15.64 15.85
C CYS A 238 -11.48 14.95 17.23
N SER A 239 -10.48 14.12 17.55
CA SER A 239 -10.42 13.31 18.77
C SER A 239 -11.60 12.35 18.98
N THR A 240 -12.40 12.09 17.92
CA THR A 240 -13.52 11.14 17.98
C THR A 240 -13.02 9.71 17.87
N PHE A 241 -13.44 8.85 18.80
CA PHE A 241 -13.28 7.40 18.70
C PHE A 241 -14.25 6.81 17.69
N ASN A 242 -13.73 6.02 16.75
CA ASN A 242 -14.51 5.39 15.70
C ASN A 242 -14.86 3.95 16.09
N SER A 243 -15.96 3.43 15.55
CA SER A 243 -16.33 2.03 15.77
C SER A 243 -15.38 1.08 15.04
N LEU A 244 -15.09 -0.07 15.64
CA LEU A 244 -14.22 -1.12 15.06
C LEU A 244 -14.76 -1.71 13.75
N LEU A 245 -16.09 -1.70 13.57
CA LEU A 245 -16.75 -2.07 12.32
C LEU A 245 -17.65 -0.93 11.83
N PRO A 246 -17.67 -0.64 10.52
CA PRO A 246 -18.61 0.31 9.95
C PRO A 246 -20.04 -0.25 10.00
N ALA A 247 -20.99 0.60 10.35
CA ALA A 247 -22.40 0.24 10.54
C ALA A 247 -23.11 -0.23 9.25
N ASN A 248 -22.73 0.31 8.08
CA ASN A 248 -23.46 0.12 6.83
C ASN A 248 -22.74 -0.76 5.78
N ASN A 249 -21.71 -1.53 6.16
CA ASN A 249 -20.83 -2.23 5.19
C ASN A 249 -20.27 -1.30 4.09
N ALA A 250 -20.31 0.01 4.32
CA ALA A 250 -19.70 1.01 3.48
C ALA A 250 -18.25 1.11 3.91
N SER A 251 -17.34 0.84 2.96
CA SER A 251 -15.90 0.97 3.15
C SER A 251 -15.56 2.41 3.50
N SER A 252 -15.38 2.70 4.77
CA SER A 252 -14.97 4.02 5.22
C SER A 252 -13.72 3.86 6.04
N ASN A 253 -12.57 3.84 5.36
CA ASN A 253 -11.28 4.13 5.99
C ASN A 253 -11.17 5.63 6.32
N ARG A 254 -12.25 6.20 6.85
CA ARG A 254 -12.44 7.61 7.13
C ARG A 254 -13.17 7.76 8.45
N CYS A 255 -12.88 8.84 9.15
CA CYS A 255 -13.59 9.21 10.36
C CYS A 255 -15.08 9.46 10.05
N VAL A 256 -15.96 8.94 10.91
CA VAL A 256 -17.41 9.10 10.77
C VAL A 256 -17.89 10.55 10.97
N GLN A 257 -17.10 11.36 11.69
CA GLN A 257 -17.44 12.75 12.01
C GLN A 257 -16.88 13.72 10.96
N CYS A 258 -15.54 13.80 10.86
CA CYS A 258 -14.88 14.83 10.03
C CYS A 258 -14.39 14.32 8.66
N GLY A 259 -14.62 13.04 8.33
CA GLY A 259 -14.24 12.45 7.04
C GLY A 259 -12.74 12.26 6.80
N LEU A 260 -11.88 12.51 7.79
CA LEU A 260 -10.42 12.32 7.69
C LEU A 260 -10.10 10.88 7.29
N LYS A 261 -9.32 10.68 6.23
CA LYS A 261 -8.84 9.36 5.81
C LYS A 261 -7.76 8.87 6.79
N PHE A 262 -7.94 7.67 7.35
CA PHE A 262 -6.93 7.10 8.23
C PHE A 262 -5.77 6.53 7.42
N GLN A 263 -4.55 6.88 7.82
CA GLN A 263 -3.34 6.26 7.30
C GLN A 263 -2.88 5.16 8.24
N HIS A 264 -2.40 4.06 7.67
CA HIS A 264 -1.99 2.88 8.43
C HIS A 264 -0.50 2.62 8.26
N SER A 265 0.14 2.17 9.34
CA SER A 265 1.51 1.64 9.28
C SER A 265 1.52 0.29 8.56
N PHE A 266 2.39 0.09 7.57
CA PHE A 266 2.54 -1.23 6.93
C PHE A 266 3.41 -2.22 7.72
N VAL A 267 3.76 -1.87 8.96
CA VAL A 267 4.43 -2.76 9.92
C VAL A 267 3.40 -3.44 10.83
N MET A 268 2.57 -2.66 11.53
CA MET A 268 1.58 -3.17 12.51
C MET A 268 0.13 -2.83 12.17
N PHE A 269 -0.12 -2.11 11.07
CA PHE A 269 -1.45 -1.67 10.62
C PHE A 269 -2.23 -0.81 11.62
N GLU A 270 -1.52 -0.23 12.59
CA GLU A 270 -2.07 0.79 13.47
C GLU A 270 -2.36 2.09 12.70
N THR A 271 -3.33 2.86 13.19
CA THR A 271 -3.67 4.18 12.62
C THR A 271 -2.62 5.19 13.04
N LEU A 272 -1.92 5.76 12.05
CA LEU A 272 -0.87 6.74 12.27
C LEU A 272 -1.45 8.10 12.73
N PRO A 273 -0.75 8.83 13.61
CA PRO A 273 -1.13 10.16 14.07
C PRO A 273 -0.87 11.24 13.01
N LEU A 274 -1.46 11.08 11.83
CA LEU A 274 -1.26 11.96 10.67
C LEU A 274 -2.55 12.69 10.30
N VAL A 275 -2.42 13.98 10.02
CA VAL A 275 -3.51 14.84 9.54
C VAL A 275 -3.07 15.48 8.23
N GLU A 276 -3.81 15.19 7.16
CA GLU A 276 -3.59 15.79 5.84
C GLU A 276 -4.02 17.25 5.84
N PHE A 277 -3.18 18.10 5.26
CA PHE A 277 -3.43 19.52 5.09
C PHE A 277 -3.14 19.96 3.66
N GLU A 278 -3.82 21.01 3.22
CA GLU A 278 -3.63 21.63 1.91
C GLU A 278 -2.93 22.98 2.06
N LEU A 279 -2.03 23.29 1.12
CA LEU A 279 -1.41 24.61 1.03
C LEU A 279 -2.43 25.65 0.56
N ASP A 280 -2.28 26.87 1.04
CA ASP A 280 -3.07 27.99 0.53
C ASP A 280 -2.68 28.27 -0.93
N ASN A 281 -3.64 28.69 -1.77
CA ASN A 281 -3.47 28.82 -3.23
C ASN A 281 -2.33 29.76 -3.67
N ALA A 282 -1.81 30.58 -2.73
CA ALA A 282 -0.76 31.55 -2.95
C ALA A 282 0.66 31.03 -2.63
N ILE A 283 0.82 29.77 -2.24
CA ILE A 283 2.09 29.15 -1.83
C ILE A 283 2.42 28.01 -2.79
N THR A 284 3.64 27.98 -3.34
CA THR A 284 4.09 26.85 -4.16
C THR A 284 4.68 25.73 -3.30
N ASP A 285 4.74 24.51 -3.81
CA ASP A 285 5.30 23.36 -3.09
C ASP A 285 6.75 23.62 -2.63
N GLU A 286 7.57 24.26 -3.48
CA GLU A 286 8.96 24.62 -3.15
C GLU A 286 9.07 25.79 -2.17
N GLU A 287 8.07 26.68 -2.14
CA GLU A 287 7.97 27.69 -1.09
C GLU A 287 7.59 27.05 0.24
N ALA A 288 6.63 26.11 0.25
CA ALA A 288 6.22 25.40 1.45
C ALA A 288 7.34 24.55 2.05
N GLU A 289 8.08 23.79 1.24
CA GLU A 289 9.24 22.99 1.68
C GLU A 289 10.29 23.89 2.35
N ARG A 290 10.63 25.02 1.74
CA ARG A 290 11.57 26.01 2.32
C ARG A 290 11.06 26.62 3.63
N LEU A 291 9.77 26.94 3.72
CA LEU A 291 9.18 27.53 4.92
C LEU A 291 9.16 26.58 6.11
N ILE A 292 9.12 25.26 5.86
CA ILE A 292 9.19 24.22 6.90
C ILE A 292 10.65 23.97 7.29
N GLU A 293 11.59 24.00 6.34
CA GLU A 293 13.01 23.80 6.60
C GLU A 293 13.70 25.01 7.25
N GLU A 294 13.12 26.22 7.15
CA GLU A 294 13.62 27.42 7.82
C GLU A 294 13.57 27.22 9.35
N PRO A 295 14.71 27.30 10.07
CA PRO A 295 14.72 27.14 11.52
C PRO A 295 13.89 28.23 12.18
N VAL A 296 12.99 27.83 13.08
CA VAL A 296 12.18 28.76 13.89
C VAL A 296 13.12 29.71 14.64
N PRO A 297 12.96 31.04 14.50
CA PRO A 297 13.81 31.97 15.23
C PRO A 297 13.55 31.80 16.73
N ILE A 298 14.58 31.36 17.46
CA ILE A 298 14.57 31.29 18.92
C ILE A 298 14.51 32.73 19.43
N THR A 299 13.36 33.14 19.95
CA THR A 299 13.27 34.34 20.78
C THR A 299 13.87 34.02 22.14
N ASP A 300 15.12 34.42 22.34
CA ASP A 300 15.77 34.46 23.66
C ASP A 300 14.98 35.40 24.57
N ASP A 301 14.18 34.84 25.48
CA ASP A 301 13.90 35.49 26.76
C ASP A 301 14.13 34.48 27.88
N SER A 302 15.34 34.56 28.42
CA SER A 302 15.88 33.71 29.47
C SER A 302 15.18 33.93 30.81
N THR A 303 14.68 32.85 31.43
CA THR A 303 14.90 32.59 32.86
C THR A 303 14.89 31.09 33.14
N VAL A 304 16.05 30.58 33.52
CA VAL A 304 16.26 29.21 33.99
C VAL A 304 15.69 29.09 35.41
N VAL A 305 14.73 28.19 35.60
CA VAL A 305 14.54 27.52 36.90
C VAL A 305 14.22 26.05 36.61
N GLU A 306 15.09 25.18 37.13
CA GLU A 306 14.94 23.73 37.16
C GLU A 306 13.64 23.34 37.87
N ASP A 307 12.71 22.70 37.16
CA ASP A 307 12.08 21.47 37.66
C ASP A 307 11.49 20.67 36.50
N GLN A 308 11.70 19.36 36.56
CA GLN A 308 11.30 18.39 35.54
C GLN A 308 9.77 18.24 35.51
N MET A 309 9.20 18.06 34.31
CA MET A 309 7.77 17.81 34.02
C MET A 309 6.83 19.03 33.97
N THR A 310 7.18 20.06 33.19
CA THR A 310 6.19 21.02 32.69
C THR A 310 6.42 21.32 31.22
N ILE A 311 5.42 21.00 30.38
CA ILE A 311 5.37 21.43 28.98
C ILE A 311 5.19 22.94 29.00
N ASN A 312 6.26 23.70 28.73
CA ASN A 312 6.19 25.16 28.59
C ASN A 312 5.50 25.51 27.27
N SER A 313 4.18 25.54 27.28
CA SER A 313 3.33 25.99 26.18
C SER A 313 3.20 27.53 26.18
N SER A 314 4.22 28.26 25.75
CA SER A 314 4.13 29.71 25.56
C SER A 314 3.95 30.17 24.11
N GLU A 315 3.98 29.26 23.14
CA GLU A 315 3.36 29.42 21.82
C GLU A 315 2.72 28.08 21.45
N GLY A 316 1.40 27.95 21.64
CA GLY A 316 0.70 26.72 21.27
C GLY A 316 0.87 26.46 19.77
N ASP A 317 1.22 25.23 19.39
CA ASP A 317 1.34 24.81 17.99
C ASP A 317 0.18 25.38 17.16
N LEU A 318 0.51 26.30 16.24
CA LEU A 318 -0.48 27.02 15.44
C LEU A 318 -1.29 26.06 14.57
N PHE A 319 -0.73 24.89 14.22
CA PHE A 319 -1.45 23.84 13.53
C PHE A 319 -2.50 23.20 14.44
N THR A 320 -2.12 22.76 15.64
CA THR A 320 -3.07 22.24 16.64
C THR A 320 -4.15 23.27 17.00
N ALA A 321 -3.79 24.54 17.17
CA ALA A 321 -4.75 25.61 17.43
C ALA A 321 -5.73 25.82 16.27
N ARG A 322 -5.27 25.67 15.01
CA ARG A 322 -6.10 25.75 13.81
C ARG A 322 -6.97 24.51 13.62
N LEU A 323 -6.47 23.35 14.04
CA LEU A 323 -7.19 22.08 14.07
C LEU A 323 -8.40 22.16 15.02
N ILE A 324 -8.20 22.69 16.24
CA ILE A 324 -9.26 22.88 17.24
C ILE A 324 -10.31 23.91 16.78
N LYS A 325 -9.89 24.94 16.04
CA LYS A 325 -10.79 25.99 15.52
C LYS A 325 -11.53 25.59 14.23
N TYR A 326 -11.17 24.46 13.62
CA TYR A 326 -11.81 24.01 12.39
C TYR A 326 -13.17 23.36 12.71
N ASP A 327 -14.21 24.19 12.76
CA ASP A 327 -15.59 23.75 13.02
C ASP A 327 -16.30 23.36 11.70
N ASP A 328 -16.84 22.14 11.66
CA ASP A 328 -17.42 21.44 10.50
C ASP A 328 -18.62 22.17 9.87
N LYS A 329 -18.40 23.14 8.95
CA LYS A 329 -19.53 23.77 8.22
C LYS A 329 -19.48 23.75 6.69
N MET A 330 -18.40 23.33 6.05
CA MET A 330 -18.39 23.15 4.59
C MET A 330 -17.60 21.90 4.24
N GLY A 331 -18.22 20.99 3.48
CA GLY A 331 -17.74 19.66 3.11
C GLY A 331 -16.48 19.61 2.22
N SER A 332 -15.43 20.33 2.59
CA SER A 332 -14.08 20.24 2.02
C SER A 332 -13.14 19.71 3.11
N SER A 333 -12.63 18.50 2.90
CA SER A 333 -12.15 17.58 3.94
C SER A 333 -10.74 17.85 4.50
N THR A 334 -10.12 19.00 4.24
CA THR A 334 -8.67 19.22 4.46
C THR A 334 -8.42 20.57 5.13
N VAL A 335 -7.45 20.61 6.06
CA VAL A 335 -7.08 21.84 6.77
C VAL A 335 -6.22 22.69 5.84
N LYS A 336 -6.62 23.93 5.56
CA LYS A 336 -5.80 24.85 4.74
C LYS A 336 -4.77 25.58 5.59
N VAL A 337 -3.50 25.53 5.19
CA VAL A 337 -2.36 26.04 5.95
C VAL A 337 -1.69 27.18 5.19
N GLY A 338 -1.48 28.31 5.88
CA GLY A 338 -0.81 29.49 5.35
C GLY A 338 0.64 29.61 5.82
N ARG A 339 1.37 30.59 5.27
CA ARG A 339 2.81 30.81 5.51
C ARG A 339 3.21 30.85 6.99
N SER A 340 2.41 31.51 7.84
CA SER A 340 2.71 31.63 9.28
C SER A 340 2.66 30.29 10.01
N VAL A 341 1.75 29.39 9.61
CA VAL A 341 1.61 28.08 10.23
C VAL A 341 2.70 27.13 9.72
N LEU A 342 3.08 27.22 8.44
CA LEU A 342 4.21 26.44 7.89
C LEU A 342 5.52 26.77 8.61
N LYS A 343 5.78 28.06 8.89
CA LYS A 343 6.97 28.52 9.63
C LYS A 343 7.03 28.07 11.08
N SER A 344 5.89 27.75 11.70
CA SER A 344 5.82 27.27 13.08
C SER A 344 5.90 25.75 13.19
N MET A 345 5.85 25.03 12.07
CA MET A 345 5.94 23.57 12.08
C MET A 345 7.40 23.14 12.24
N GLU A 346 7.62 22.12 13.05
CA GLU A 346 8.94 21.49 13.12
C GLU A 346 9.17 20.62 11.87
N PRO A 347 10.36 20.66 11.25
CA PRO A 347 10.67 19.80 10.10
C PRO A 347 10.45 18.30 10.39
N SER A 348 10.70 17.87 11.63
CA SER A 348 10.53 16.48 12.08
C SER A 348 9.07 16.04 12.22
N SER A 349 8.12 16.97 12.33
CA SER A 349 6.70 16.67 12.50
C SER A 349 5.92 16.67 11.18
N VAL A 350 6.58 17.00 10.05
CA VAL A 350 5.97 17.04 8.72
C VAL A 350 6.51 15.90 7.85
N LEU A 351 5.61 15.13 7.26
CA LEU A 351 5.95 14.12 6.24
C LEU A 351 5.54 14.63 4.86
N ILE A 352 6.53 14.80 3.97
CA ILE A 352 6.30 15.21 2.58
C ILE A 352 6.40 13.96 1.69
N VAL A 353 5.31 13.61 1.01
CA VAL A 353 5.26 12.46 0.09
C VAL A 353 5.31 12.96 -1.35
N LYS A 354 6.46 12.83 -2.00
CA LYS A 354 6.64 13.22 -3.40
C LYS A 354 6.03 12.15 -4.31
N TRP A 355 4.80 12.39 -4.77
CA TRP A 355 4.14 11.48 -5.71
C TRP A 355 4.65 11.68 -7.15
N PRO A 356 4.76 10.59 -7.94
CA PRO A 356 5.10 10.71 -9.35
C PRO A 356 3.96 11.38 -10.14
N LYS A 357 4.31 12.08 -11.23
CA LYS A 357 3.32 12.61 -12.19
C LYS A 357 2.43 11.45 -12.67
N PRO A 358 1.09 11.61 -12.76
CA PRO A 358 0.29 12.84 -12.75
C PRO A 358 -0.35 13.21 -11.40
N PHE A 359 0.07 12.60 -10.30
CA PHE A 359 -0.41 12.96 -8.96
C PHE A 359 0.14 14.34 -8.57
N LYS A 360 -0.66 15.10 -7.80
CA LYS A 360 -0.18 16.33 -7.17
C LYS A 360 0.53 15.93 -5.88
N THR A 361 1.67 16.58 -5.62
CA THR A 361 2.37 16.48 -4.35
C THR A 361 1.56 17.15 -3.25
#